data_AF-A0A6B1HWK7-F1
#
_entry.id   AF-A0A6B1HWK7-F1
#
_cell.length_a   1.000
_cell.length_b   1.000
_cell.length_c   1.000
_cell.angle_alpha   90.00
_cell.angle_beta   90.00
_cell.angle_gamma   90.00
#
_symmetry.space_group_name_H-M   'P 1'
#
loop_
_entity.id
_entity.type
_entity.pdbx_description
1 polymer ?
#
loop_
_entity_poly.entity_id
_entity_poly.type
_entity_poly.pdbx_seq_one_letter_code
_entity_poly.pdbx_strand_id
1 'polypeptide(L)'
;MNVSANFAFLKQEFPHAAESASYAEHHVYGDPRASCFHARHALERLVKRVFKVEKTLSPPKVTNLDSYLTDPAFREVVPEVVWQKAEFIRHAGNVAVHGNKTPTAEHALNVVRELAHVLYWAGRTYLRKGAEDLQGKMFDESLVPTLDPDAAPASVEELDALKSQLDETDDARKEVEDELEALRGQLAAIKAENEAVPDTHDWDESTTRRLIIDLALQRA
;
A
#
# COMPACT_ATOMS: atom_id res chain seq x y z
N MET A 1 1.24 1.23 -14.92
CA MET A 1 1.83 2.58 -14.70
C MET A 1 3.02 2.47 -13.75
N ASN A 2 4.06 3.31 -13.89
CA ASN A 2 5.15 3.35 -12.91
C ASN A 2 4.73 4.15 -11.66
N VAL A 3 5.18 3.74 -10.47
CA VAL A 3 4.91 4.47 -9.23
C VAL A 3 5.64 5.82 -9.25
N SER A 4 4.90 6.89 -8.97
CA SER A 4 5.41 8.27 -8.89
C SER A 4 6.46 8.44 -7.80
N ALA A 5 7.42 9.34 -8.02
CA ALA A 5 8.44 9.67 -7.02
C ALA A 5 7.84 10.27 -5.73
N ASN A 6 6.66 10.91 -5.82
CA ASN A 6 5.92 11.34 -4.64
C ASN A 6 5.62 10.16 -3.71
N PHE A 7 5.27 8.99 -4.24
CA PHE A 7 4.84 7.82 -3.47
C PHE A 7 5.82 6.65 -3.46
N ALA A 8 6.96 6.75 -4.13
CA ALA A 8 7.93 5.66 -4.26
C ALA A 8 8.46 5.12 -2.93
N PHE A 9 8.47 5.96 -1.88
CA PHE A 9 8.88 5.58 -0.52
C PHE A 9 8.02 4.48 0.11
N LEU A 10 6.79 4.29 -0.35
CA LEU A 10 5.86 3.29 0.17
C LEU A 10 6.02 1.91 -0.46
N LYS A 11 6.85 1.74 -1.50
CA LYS A 11 6.93 0.51 -2.29
C LYS A 11 7.21 -0.76 -1.47
N GLN A 12 7.90 -0.64 -0.34
CA GLN A 12 8.29 -1.80 0.46
C GLN A 12 7.09 -2.40 1.22
N GLU A 13 6.36 -1.57 1.98
CA GLU A 13 5.32 -2.06 2.90
C GLU A 13 3.89 -1.77 2.40
N PHE A 14 3.74 -0.80 1.50
CA PHE A 14 2.46 -0.35 0.94
C PHE A 14 2.52 -0.16 -0.59
N PRO A 15 3.06 -1.12 -1.37
CA PRO A 15 3.22 -0.99 -2.83
C PRO A 15 1.91 -0.68 -3.55
N HIS A 16 0.84 -1.27 -3.05
CA HIS A 16 -0.51 -1.16 -3.57
C HIS A 16 -1.16 0.21 -3.33
N ALA A 17 -0.97 0.79 -2.14
CA ALA A 17 -1.38 2.17 -1.90
C ALA A 17 -0.56 3.14 -2.75
N ALA A 18 0.76 2.88 -2.92
CA ALA A 18 1.63 3.69 -3.75
C ALA A 18 1.23 3.69 -5.24
N GLU A 19 0.87 2.52 -5.76
CA GLU A 19 0.34 2.35 -7.12
C GLU A 19 -0.94 3.15 -7.32
N SER A 20 -1.95 2.95 -6.46
CA SER A 20 -3.23 3.66 -6.56
C SER A 20 -3.07 5.17 -6.37
N ALA A 21 -2.17 5.61 -5.50
CA ALA A 21 -1.85 7.03 -5.32
C ALA A 21 -1.19 7.64 -6.57
N SER A 22 -0.36 6.86 -7.28
CA SER A 22 0.25 7.28 -8.54
C SER A 22 -0.80 7.44 -9.64
N TYR A 23 -1.80 6.56 -9.70
CA TYR A 23 -2.96 6.75 -10.57
C TYR A 23 -3.76 8.00 -10.18
N ALA A 24 -3.97 8.25 -8.89
CA ALA A 24 -4.66 9.45 -8.42
C ALA A 24 -3.96 10.73 -8.88
N GLU A 25 -2.64 10.81 -8.69
CA GLU A 25 -1.81 11.94 -9.15
C GLU A 25 -1.85 12.12 -10.67
N HIS A 26 -1.78 11.04 -11.43
CA HIS A 26 -1.78 11.10 -12.90
C HIS A 26 -3.04 11.74 -13.47
N HIS A 27 -4.19 11.43 -12.88
CA HIS A 27 -5.48 11.88 -13.40
C HIS A 27 -5.88 13.28 -12.94
N VAL A 28 -5.10 13.97 -12.08
CA VAL A 28 -5.51 15.25 -11.46
C VAL A 28 -6.04 16.26 -12.48
N TYR A 29 -5.35 16.44 -13.61
CA TYR A 29 -5.72 17.42 -14.64
C TYR A 29 -6.49 16.81 -15.82
N GLY A 30 -6.26 15.54 -16.15
CA GLY A 30 -6.93 14.86 -17.28
C GLY A 30 -8.34 14.35 -16.92
N ASP A 31 -8.49 13.75 -15.74
CA ASP A 31 -9.77 13.26 -15.22
C ASP A 31 -9.85 13.44 -13.69
N PRO A 32 -10.27 14.62 -13.23
CA PRO A 32 -10.40 14.91 -11.79
C PRO A 32 -11.31 13.93 -11.03
N ARG A 33 -12.28 13.30 -11.73
CA ARG A 33 -13.17 12.31 -11.11
C ARG A 33 -12.41 11.00 -10.86
N ALA A 34 -11.71 10.49 -11.87
CA ALA A 34 -10.84 9.32 -11.72
C ALA A 34 -9.72 9.56 -10.68
N SER A 35 -9.18 10.78 -10.61
CA SER A 35 -8.20 11.17 -9.58
C SER A 35 -8.74 10.97 -8.17
N CYS A 36 -9.93 11.51 -7.87
CA CYS A 36 -10.59 11.34 -6.57
C CYS A 36 -10.97 9.87 -6.28
N PHE A 37 -11.41 9.13 -7.31
CA PHE A 37 -11.68 7.69 -7.20
C PHE A 37 -10.43 6.91 -6.75
N HIS A 38 -9.32 7.09 -7.47
CA HIS A 38 -8.06 6.42 -7.17
C HIS A 38 -7.48 6.87 -5.83
N ALA A 39 -7.69 8.12 -5.41
CA ALA A 39 -7.27 8.59 -4.09
C ALA A 39 -7.99 7.85 -2.96
N ARG A 40 -9.31 7.67 -3.07
CA ARG A 40 -10.10 6.86 -2.12
C ARG A 40 -9.67 5.39 -2.14
N HIS A 41 -9.42 4.83 -3.32
CA HIS A 41 -8.95 3.45 -3.45
C HIS A 41 -7.54 3.28 -2.82
N ALA A 42 -6.64 4.25 -2.99
CA ALA A 42 -5.33 4.25 -2.33
C ALA A 42 -5.45 4.28 -0.80
N LEU A 43 -6.36 5.12 -0.27
CA LEU A 43 -6.66 5.18 1.15
C LEU A 43 -7.21 3.83 1.67
N GLU A 44 -8.11 3.20 0.93
CA GLU A 44 -8.67 1.91 1.30
C GLU A 44 -7.60 0.82 1.39
N ARG A 45 -6.71 0.73 0.39
CA ARG A 45 -5.58 -0.20 0.38
C ARG A 45 -4.62 0.05 1.53
N LEU A 46 -4.37 1.32 1.83
CA LEU A 46 -3.53 1.71 2.96
C LEU A 46 -4.12 1.23 4.28
N VAL A 47 -5.39 1.56 4.55
CA VAL A 47 -6.04 1.25 5.83
C VAL A 47 -6.18 -0.25 6.02
N LYS A 48 -6.60 -1.00 4.99
CA LYS A 48 -6.63 -2.48 5.04
C LYS A 48 -5.24 -3.06 5.39
N ARG A 49 -4.17 -2.52 4.79
CA ARG A 49 -2.80 -2.96 5.11
C ARG A 49 -2.39 -2.59 6.53
N VAL A 50 -2.73 -1.40 7.02
CA VAL A 50 -2.47 -0.98 8.42
C VAL A 50 -3.12 -1.96 9.39
N PHE A 51 -4.39 -2.34 9.18
CA PHE A 51 -5.07 -3.34 10.00
C PHE A 51 -4.42 -4.73 9.96
N LYS A 52 -3.69 -5.06 8.89
CA LYS A 52 -2.98 -6.33 8.76
C LYS A 52 -1.62 -6.32 9.48
N VAL A 53 -0.93 -5.17 9.53
CA VAL A 53 0.42 -5.07 10.12
C VAL A 53 0.41 -4.57 11.56
N GLU A 54 -0.61 -3.82 11.97
CA GLU A 54 -0.79 -3.34 13.33
C GLU A 54 -1.43 -4.43 14.19
N LYS A 55 -0.71 -4.88 15.22
CA LYS A 55 -1.10 -6.04 16.04
C LYS A 55 -2.29 -5.74 16.96
N THR A 56 -2.52 -4.47 17.26
CA THR A 56 -3.63 -4.04 18.11
C THR A 56 -4.96 -3.94 17.35
N LEU A 57 -4.93 -4.07 16.03
CA LEU A 57 -6.12 -3.94 15.19
C LEU A 57 -6.64 -5.29 14.72
N SER A 58 -7.93 -5.33 14.44
CA SER A 58 -8.60 -6.48 13.83
C SER A 58 -9.63 -5.96 12.84
N PRO A 59 -9.73 -6.53 11.62
CA PRO A 59 -10.67 -6.05 10.62
C PRO A 59 -12.12 -6.01 11.15
N PRO A 60 -12.89 -4.94 10.84
CA PRO A 60 -14.29 -4.86 11.21
C PRO A 60 -15.10 -5.94 10.48
N LYS A 61 -16.26 -6.31 11.04
CA LYS A 61 -17.17 -7.31 10.44
C LYS A 61 -17.61 -6.92 9.03
N VAL A 62 -17.91 -5.64 8.83
CA VAL A 62 -18.24 -5.09 7.52
C VAL A 62 -16.97 -4.48 6.94
N THR A 63 -16.47 -5.06 5.85
CA THR A 63 -15.17 -4.69 5.28
C THR A 63 -15.30 -3.58 4.24
N ASN A 64 -15.80 -2.42 4.65
CA ASN A 64 -15.82 -1.21 3.83
C ASN A 64 -15.03 -0.07 4.50
N LEU A 65 -14.55 0.89 3.70
CA LEU A 65 -13.67 1.96 4.19
C LEU A 65 -14.25 2.75 5.37
N ASP A 66 -15.57 3.01 5.38
CA ASP A 66 -16.25 3.72 6.48
C ASP A 66 -16.15 2.95 7.80
N SER A 67 -16.36 1.63 7.76
CA SER A 67 -16.26 0.75 8.94
C SER A 67 -14.84 0.66 9.47
N TYR A 68 -13.83 0.70 8.60
CA TYR A 68 -12.43 0.75 9.03
C TYR A 68 -12.06 2.11 9.66
N LEU A 69 -12.48 3.23 9.06
CA LEU A 69 -12.14 4.57 9.57
C LEU A 69 -12.87 4.92 10.87
N THR A 70 -14.04 4.33 11.11
CA THR A 70 -14.83 4.54 12.34
C THR A 70 -14.58 3.50 13.42
N ASP A 71 -13.71 2.51 13.16
CA ASP A 71 -13.33 1.51 14.16
C ASP A 71 -12.67 2.18 15.38
N PRO A 72 -13.15 1.91 16.61
CA PRO A 72 -12.61 2.55 17.81
C PRO A 72 -11.13 2.27 18.04
N ALA A 73 -10.65 1.05 17.77
CA ALA A 73 -9.25 0.72 17.98
C ALA A 73 -8.36 1.43 16.96
N PHE A 74 -8.83 1.60 15.72
CA PHE A 74 -8.12 2.40 14.73
C PHE A 74 -8.00 3.86 15.16
N ARG A 75 -9.07 4.44 15.74
CA ARG A 75 -9.11 5.83 16.24
C ARG A 75 -8.10 6.10 17.36
N GLU A 76 -7.68 5.08 18.11
CA GLU A 76 -6.63 5.19 19.13
C GLU A 76 -5.21 5.19 18.53
N VAL A 77 -5.01 4.57 17.36
CA VAL A 77 -3.70 4.45 16.70
C VAL A 77 -3.43 5.60 15.73
N VAL A 78 -4.46 6.06 15.02
CA VAL A 78 -4.33 7.13 14.03
C VAL A 78 -4.41 8.51 14.71
N PRO A 79 -3.45 9.42 14.46
CA PRO A 79 -3.58 10.80 14.93
C PRO A 79 -4.84 11.47 14.37
N GLU A 80 -5.53 12.26 15.19
CA GLU A 80 -6.79 12.93 14.81
C GLU A 80 -6.66 13.72 13.49
N VAL A 81 -5.55 14.45 13.32
CA VAL A 81 -5.28 15.22 12.10
C VAL A 81 -5.15 14.33 10.85
N VAL A 82 -4.61 13.12 10.98
CA VAL A 82 -4.48 12.17 9.87
C VAL A 82 -5.86 11.57 9.54
N TRP A 83 -6.64 11.27 10.57
CA TRP A 83 -8.00 10.75 10.40
C TRP A 83 -8.93 11.75 9.70
N GLN A 84 -8.88 13.04 10.06
CA GLN A 84 -9.67 14.08 9.40
C GLN A 84 -9.36 14.18 7.90
N LYS A 85 -8.09 14.01 7.53
CA LYS A 85 -7.66 13.98 6.12
C LYS A 85 -8.16 12.73 5.41
N ALA A 86 -8.12 11.58 6.07
CA ALA A 86 -8.69 10.33 5.56
C ALA A 86 -10.21 10.45 5.31
N GLU A 87 -10.96 11.04 6.24
CA GLU A 87 -12.39 11.29 6.06
C GLU A 87 -12.68 12.24 4.90
N PHE A 88 -11.89 13.32 4.76
CA PHE A 88 -12.01 14.22 3.61
C PHE A 88 -11.83 13.48 2.27
N ILE A 89 -10.80 12.63 2.15
CA ILE A 89 -10.54 11.83 0.94
C ILE A 89 -11.69 10.85 0.67
N ARG A 90 -12.20 10.17 1.71
CA ARG A 90 -13.34 9.26 1.59
C ARG A 90 -14.58 9.98 1.06
N HIS A 91 -14.90 11.14 1.63
CA HIS A 91 -16.03 11.95 1.19
C HIS A 91 -15.85 12.45 -0.24
N ALA A 92 -14.67 12.98 -0.59
CA ALA A 92 -14.38 13.46 -1.94
C ALA A 92 -14.49 12.35 -2.99
N GLY A 93 -13.96 11.16 -2.70
CA GLY A 93 -14.09 10.00 -3.59
C GLY A 93 -15.53 9.51 -3.75
N ASN A 94 -16.32 9.49 -2.66
CA ASN A 94 -17.76 9.14 -2.75
C ASN A 94 -18.52 10.12 -3.64
N VAL A 95 -18.26 11.43 -3.50
CA VAL A 95 -18.88 12.48 -4.32
C VAL A 95 -18.41 12.38 -5.77
N ALA A 96 -17.15 12.02 -6.02
CA ALA A 96 -16.65 11.86 -7.38
C ALA A 96 -17.41 10.76 -8.14
N VAL A 97 -17.67 9.62 -7.50
CA VAL A 97 -18.37 8.48 -8.13
C VAL A 97 -19.88 8.69 -8.21
N HIS A 98 -20.52 9.14 -7.12
CA HIS A 98 -21.98 9.20 -7.04
C HIS A 98 -22.57 10.60 -7.30
N GLY A 99 -21.72 11.62 -7.43
CA GLY A 99 -22.14 12.99 -7.62
C GLY A 99 -22.37 13.35 -9.09
N ASN A 100 -23.43 14.11 -9.35
CA ASN A 100 -23.79 14.57 -10.69
C ASN A 100 -22.78 15.55 -11.31
N LYS A 101 -21.94 16.21 -10.50
CA LYS A 101 -20.95 17.20 -10.97
C LYS A 101 -19.55 16.61 -10.93
N THR A 102 -18.81 16.78 -12.02
CA THR A 102 -17.38 16.45 -12.08
C THR A 102 -16.60 17.40 -11.16
N PRO A 103 -15.68 16.88 -10.32
CA PRO A 103 -14.76 17.71 -9.53
C PRO A 103 -13.90 18.62 -10.42
N THR A 104 -13.45 19.74 -9.88
CA THR A 104 -12.42 20.56 -10.55
C THR A 104 -11.05 19.91 -10.38
N ALA A 105 -10.11 20.19 -11.30
CA ALA A 105 -8.73 19.75 -11.16
C ALA A 105 -8.07 20.27 -9.87
N GLU A 106 -8.39 21.51 -9.47
CA GLU A 106 -7.93 22.07 -8.20
C GLU A 106 -8.43 21.25 -6.99
N HIS A 107 -9.70 20.82 -7.02
CA HIS A 107 -10.24 19.97 -5.96
C HIS A 107 -9.55 18.60 -5.94
N ALA A 108 -9.35 17.97 -7.11
CA ALA A 108 -8.62 16.70 -7.21
C ALA A 108 -7.18 16.82 -6.71
N LEU A 109 -6.47 17.92 -7.07
CA LEU A 109 -5.13 18.20 -6.56
C LEU A 109 -5.11 18.31 -5.03
N ASN A 110 -6.09 19.00 -4.44
CA ASN A 110 -6.22 19.08 -2.98
C ASN A 110 -6.46 17.70 -2.36
N VAL A 111 -7.28 16.84 -2.96
CA VAL A 111 -7.48 15.46 -2.48
C VAL A 111 -6.18 14.66 -2.53
N VAL A 112 -5.37 14.79 -3.60
CA VAL A 112 -4.07 14.11 -3.71
C VAL A 112 -3.05 14.66 -2.71
N ARG A 113 -3.03 15.97 -2.44
CA ARG A 113 -2.20 16.56 -1.36
C ARG A 113 -2.56 15.98 0.00
N GLU A 114 -3.85 15.87 0.29
CA GLU A 114 -4.34 15.28 1.54
C GLU A 114 -3.99 13.79 1.64
N LEU A 115 -4.11 13.05 0.53
CA LEU A 115 -3.66 11.67 0.45
C LEU A 115 -2.16 11.56 0.74
N ALA A 116 -1.34 12.44 0.18
CA ALA A 116 0.11 12.43 0.42
C ALA A 116 0.45 12.59 1.91
N HIS A 117 -0.31 13.38 2.68
CA HIS A 117 -0.13 13.48 4.14
C HIS A 117 -0.48 12.19 4.88
N VAL A 118 -1.57 11.52 4.50
CA VAL A 118 -1.97 10.23 5.11
C VAL A 118 -0.94 9.14 4.79
N LEU A 119 -0.47 9.11 3.54
CA LEU A 119 0.59 8.21 3.09
C LEU A 119 1.94 8.50 3.76
N TYR A 120 2.27 9.77 3.98
CA TYR A 120 3.44 10.18 4.76
C TYR A 120 3.35 9.65 6.20
N TRP A 121 2.20 9.77 6.87
CA TRP A 121 2.01 9.24 8.22
C TRP A 121 2.26 7.73 8.26
N ALA A 122 1.69 6.97 7.34
CA ALA A 122 1.89 5.52 7.29
C ALA A 122 3.35 5.18 7.00
N GLY A 123 3.99 5.88 6.06
CA GLY A 123 5.41 5.72 5.76
C GLY A 123 6.28 5.96 6.98
N ARG A 124 6.03 7.07 7.69
CA ARG A 124 6.77 7.46 8.89
C ARG A 124 6.59 6.46 10.04
N THR A 125 5.43 5.81 10.13
CA THR A 125 5.04 4.95 11.26
C THR A 125 5.46 3.49 11.04
N TYR A 126 5.29 2.97 9.83
CA TYR A 126 5.39 1.54 9.55
C TYR A 126 6.61 1.14 8.71
N LEU A 127 7.31 2.08 8.05
CA LEU A 127 8.54 1.74 7.32
C LEU A 127 9.73 1.64 8.26
N ARG A 128 10.66 0.73 7.94
CA ARG A 128 11.98 0.69 8.58
C ARG A 128 12.66 2.05 8.40
N LYS A 129 13.07 2.68 9.51
CA LYS A 129 13.64 4.04 9.55
C LYS A 129 12.76 5.13 8.93
N GLY A 130 11.44 4.90 8.81
CA GLY A 130 10.53 5.83 8.14
C GLY A 130 10.54 7.25 8.72
N ALA A 131 10.70 7.40 10.04
CA ALA A 131 10.81 8.71 10.66
C ALA A 131 12.09 9.49 10.30
N GLU A 132 13.20 8.79 10.09
CA GLU A 132 14.48 9.37 9.70
C GLU A 132 14.47 9.67 8.19
N ASP A 133 14.12 8.66 7.38
CA ASP A 133 14.22 8.72 5.92
C ASP A 133 13.22 9.68 5.27
N LEU A 134 12.07 9.92 5.93
CA LEU A 134 11.04 10.82 5.40
C LEU A 134 11.11 12.22 6.00
N GLN A 135 12.08 12.53 6.86
CA GLN A 135 12.17 13.84 7.48
C GLN A 135 12.20 14.96 6.43
N GLY A 136 11.25 15.90 6.53
CA GLY A 136 11.15 17.03 5.61
C GLY A 136 10.62 16.69 4.21
N LYS A 137 10.24 15.43 3.95
CA LYS A 137 9.63 15.06 2.68
C LYS A 137 8.26 15.73 2.52
N MET A 138 8.05 16.38 1.37
CA MET A 138 6.79 17.02 1.01
C MET A 138 6.27 16.45 -0.31
N PHE A 139 4.98 16.67 -0.57
CA PHE A 139 4.39 16.40 -1.88
C PHE A 139 4.91 17.42 -2.89
N ASP A 140 5.51 16.95 -3.98
CA ASP A 140 6.05 17.78 -5.04
C ASP A 140 5.03 17.86 -6.19
N GLU A 141 4.34 18.99 -6.26
CA GLU A 141 3.33 19.25 -7.28
C GLU A 141 3.89 19.36 -8.70
N SER A 142 5.18 19.66 -8.84
CA SER A 142 5.82 19.74 -10.16
C SER A 142 5.90 18.38 -10.85
N LEU A 143 5.72 17.29 -10.09
CA LEU A 143 5.65 15.92 -10.60
C LEU A 143 4.25 15.55 -11.10
N VAL A 144 3.22 16.35 -10.81
CA VAL A 144 1.84 16.07 -11.24
C VAL A 144 1.75 16.31 -12.76
N PRO A 145 1.39 15.29 -13.56
CA PRO A 145 1.29 15.44 -15.01
C PRO A 145 0.22 16.46 -15.40
N THR A 146 0.61 17.54 -16.07
CA THR A 146 -0.30 18.66 -16.42
C THR A 146 -1.18 18.39 -17.64
N LEU A 147 -0.88 17.34 -18.42
CA LEU A 147 -1.48 17.11 -19.73
C LEU A 147 -1.54 15.61 -20.03
N ASP A 148 -2.75 15.09 -20.22
CA ASP A 148 -3.02 14.05 -21.23
C ASP A 148 -4.29 14.46 -22.00
N PRO A 149 -4.18 15.32 -23.03
CA PRO A 149 -5.32 15.86 -23.77
C PRO A 149 -6.05 14.81 -24.63
N ASP A 150 -5.46 13.62 -24.82
CA ASP A 150 -6.03 12.55 -25.65
C ASP A 150 -6.77 11.48 -24.81
N ALA A 151 -6.66 11.51 -23.48
CA ALA A 151 -7.40 10.63 -22.60
C ALA A 151 -8.81 11.19 -22.35
N ALA A 152 -9.82 10.57 -22.96
CA ALA A 152 -11.20 10.84 -22.60
C ALA A 152 -11.41 10.48 -21.12
N PRO A 153 -12.04 11.35 -20.31
CA PRO A 153 -12.34 11.04 -18.92
C PRO A 153 -13.24 9.80 -18.86
N ALA A 154 -12.98 8.93 -17.89
CA ALA A 154 -13.77 7.73 -17.67
C ALA A 154 -15.21 8.11 -17.31
N SER A 155 -16.16 7.38 -17.87
CA SER A 155 -17.57 7.43 -17.46
C SER A 155 -17.74 6.91 -16.03
N VAL A 156 -18.86 7.26 -15.40
CA VAL A 156 -19.16 6.77 -14.04
C VAL A 156 -19.32 5.26 -14.05
N GLU A 157 -19.93 4.71 -15.10
CA GLU A 157 -20.11 3.28 -15.31
C GLU A 157 -18.78 2.55 -15.46
N GLU A 158 -17.80 3.13 -16.16
CA GLU A 158 -16.44 2.57 -16.27
C GLU A 158 -15.72 2.59 -14.92
N LEU A 159 -15.87 3.66 -14.12
CA LEU A 159 -15.27 3.73 -12.78
C LEU A 159 -15.92 2.74 -11.80
N ASP A 160 -17.23 2.52 -11.88
CA ASP A 160 -17.94 1.53 -11.08
C ASP A 160 -17.57 0.09 -11.49
N ALA A 161 -17.41 -0.18 -12.80
CA ALA A 161 -16.91 -1.46 -13.29
C ALA A 161 -15.46 -1.69 -12.84
N LEU A 162 -14.60 -0.66 -12.94
CA LEU A 162 -13.22 -0.72 -12.48
C LEU A 162 -13.15 -0.97 -10.96
N LYS A 163 -14.02 -0.34 -10.18
CA LYS A 163 -14.11 -0.60 -8.74
C LYS A 163 -14.39 -2.06 -8.44
N SER A 164 -15.39 -2.65 -9.11
CA SER A 164 -15.73 -4.06 -8.94
C SER A 164 -14.54 -4.97 -9.27
N GLN A 165 -13.82 -4.69 -10.37
CA GLN A 165 -12.62 -5.44 -10.75
C GLN A 165 -11.48 -5.31 -9.73
N LEU A 166 -11.27 -4.12 -9.18
CA LEU A 166 -10.26 -3.88 -8.15
C LEU A 166 -10.60 -4.61 -6.84
N ASP A 167 -11.88 -4.60 -6.44
CA ASP A 167 -12.37 -5.30 -5.26
C ASP A 167 -12.20 -6.82 -5.42
N GLU A 168 -12.59 -7.39 -6.57
CA GLU A 168 -12.38 -8.81 -6.90
C GLU A 168 -10.89 -9.20 -6.88
N THR A 169 -10.03 -8.33 -7.42
CA THR A 169 -8.58 -8.56 -7.44
C THR A 169 -7.98 -8.54 -6.04
N ASP A 170 -8.43 -7.60 -5.19
CA ASP A 170 -7.96 -7.50 -3.81
C ASP A 170 -8.46 -8.69 -2.95
N ASP A 171 -9.67 -9.18 -3.19
CA ASP A 171 -10.20 -10.38 -2.52
C ASP A 171 -9.43 -11.65 -2.93
N ALA A 172 -9.18 -11.85 -4.23
CA ALA A 172 -8.37 -12.97 -4.71
C ALA A 172 -6.93 -12.91 -4.15
N ARG A 173 -6.35 -11.72 -4.01
CA ARG A 173 -5.03 -11.54 -3.39
C ARG A 173 -5.04 -11.91 -1.92
N LYS A 174 -6.08 -11.51 -1.18
CA LYS A 174 -6.22 -11.85 0.23
C LYS A 174 -6.21 -13.37 0.43
N GLU A 175 -6.94 -14.12 -0.39
CA GLU A 175 -6.95 -15.59 -0.33
C GLU A 175 -5.54 -16.18 -0.50
N VAL A 176 -4.79 -15.72 -1.50
CA VAL A 176 -3.41 -16.16 -1.76
C VAL A 176 -2.48 -15.78 -0.61
N GLU A 177 -2.62 -14.58 -0.04
CA GLU A 177 -1.80 -14.14 1.09
C GLU A 177 -2.08 -14.95 2.37
N ASP A 178 -3.34 -15.29 2.63
CA ASP A 178 -3.74 -16.11 3.79
C ASP A 178 -3.23 -17.55 3.63
N GLU A 179 -3.27 -18.11 2.42
CA GLU A 179 -2.67 -19.42 2.10
C GLU A 179 -1.14 -19.40 2.29
N LEU A 180 -0.46 -18.36 1.79
CA LEU A 180 0.98 -18.20 1.92
C LEU A 180 1.41 -18.15 3.40
N GLU A 181 0.66 -17.43 4.24
CA GLU A 181 0.95 -17.34 5.67
C GLU A 181 0.72 -18.67 6.38
N ALA A 182 -0.37 -19.38 6.04
CA ALA A 182 -0.62 -20.72 6.56
C ALA A 182 0.50 -21.70 6.19
N LEU A 183 0.95 -21.69 4.93
CA LEU A 183 2.05 -22.55 4.45
C LEU A 183 3.39 -22.19 5.11
N ARG A 184 3.67 -20.91 5.34
CA ARG A 184 4.85 -20.47 6.10
C ARG A 184 4.82 -20.97 7.53
N GLY A 185 3.67 -20.88 8.19
CA GLY A 185 3.47 -21.43 9.53
C GLY A 185 3.72 -22.94 9.59
N GLN A 186 3.16 -23.68 8.63
CA GLN A 186 3.38 -25.14 8.51
C GLN A 186 4.87 -25.47 8.28
N LEU A 187 5.54 -24.77 7.37
CA LEU A 187 6.98 -24.97 7.13
C LEU A 187 7.83 -24.62 8.36
N ALA A 188 7.47 -23.58 9.11
CA ALA A 188 8.17 -23.22 10.34
C ALA A 188 8.00 -24.31 11.42
N ALA A 189 6.81 -24.88 11.56
CA ALA A 189 6.55 -26.00 12.47
C ALA A 189 7.34 -27.25 12.06
N ILE A 190 7.29 -27.63 10.79
CA ILE A 190 8.05 -28.79 10.25
C ILE A 190 9.55 -28.59 10.47
N LYS A 191 10.08 -27.37 10.25
CA LYS A 191 11.50 -27.07 10.52
C LYS A 191 11.84 -27.23 12.00
N ALA A 192 11.01 -26.70 12.90
CA ALA A 192 11.23 -26.84 14.34
C ALA A 192 11.17 -28.30 14.80
N GLU A 193 10.26 -29.10 14.24
CA GLU A 193 10.19 -30.55 14.50
C GLU A 193 11.45 -31.27 14.01
N ASN A 194 11.93 -30.96 12.81
CA ASN A 194 13.13 -31.57 12.24
C ASN A 194 14.40 -31.14 12.99
N GLU A 195 14.53 -29.87 13.39
CA GLU A 195 15.66 -29.35 14.16
C GLU A 195 15.75 -29.94 15.58
N ALA A 196 14.64 -30.45 16.12
CA ALA A 196 14.63 -31.14 17.41
C ALA A 196 15.30 -32.54 17.35
N VAL A 197 15.45 -33.11 16.14
CA VAL A 197 16.18 -34.36 15.92
C VAL A 197 17.65 -34.04 15.67
N PRO A 198 18.60 -34.57 16.48
CA PRO A 198 20.02 -34.35 16.26
C PRO A 198 20.44 -34.77 14.85
N ASP A 199 21.11 -33.88 14.15
CA ASP A 199 21.68 -34.19 12.85
C ASP A 199 22.85 -35.18 13.01
N THR A 200 22.76 -36.30 12.30
CA THR A 200 23.76 -37.38 12.29
C THR A 200 24.44 -37.50 10.92
N HIS A 201 24.11 -36.62 9.99
CA HIS A 201 24.75 -36.59 8.68
C HIS A 201 26.20 -36.15 8.82
N ASP A 202 27.12 -36.96 8.28
CA ASP A 202 28.51 -36.55 8.13
C ASP A 202 28.62 -35.60 6.94
N TRP A 203 28.62 -34.31 7.24
CA TRP A 203 28.73 -33.23 6.24
C TRP A 203 30.13 -33.15 5.59
N ASP A 204 31.09 -33.97 6.01
CA ASP A 204 32.49 -33.90 5.58
C ASP A 204 33.03 -32.45 5.58
N GLU A 205 32.78 -31.76 6.70
CA GLU A 205 33.10 -30.35 6.88
C GLU A 205 34.60 -30.09 6.67
N SER A 206 35.44 -31.07 7.02
CA SER A 206 36.89 -31.03 6.87
C SER A 206 37.35 -30.91 5.41
N THR A 207 36.70 -31.64 4.49
CA THR A 207 36.99 -31.56 3.06
C THR A 207 36.49 -30.25 2.49
N THR A 208 35.28 -29.83 2.86
CA THR A 208 34.71 -28.55 2.43
C THR A 208 35.59 -27.37 2.85
N ARG A 209 36.11 -27.36 4.08
CA ARG A 209 37.02 -26.31 4.58
C ARG A 209 38.31 -26.24 3.76
N ARG A 210 38.90 -27.38 3.38
CA ARG A 210 40.11 -27.41 2.53
C ARG A 210 39.84 -26.82 1.15
N LEU A 211 38.75 -27.24 0.50
CA LEU A 211 38.35 -26.74 -0.82
C LEU A 211 38.14 -25.21 -0.82
N ILE A 212 37.58 -24.64 0.26
CA ILE A 212 37.40 -23.19 0.40
C ILE A 212 38.75 -22.46 0.49
N ILE A 213 39.71 -22.99 1.25
CA ILE A 213 41.06 -22.40 1.38
C ILE A 213 41.78 -22.44 0.05
N ASP A 214 41.76 -23.58 -0.65
CA ASP A 214 42.40 -23.73 -1.96
C ASP A 214 41.81 -22.74 -2.97
N LEU A 215 40.49 -22.57 -2.97
CA LEU A 215 39.81 -21.59 -3.83
C LEU A 215 40.18 -20.14 -3.48
N ALA A 216 40.34 -19.82 -2.20
CA ALA A 216 40.76 -18.49 -1.75
C ALA A 216 42.21 -18.20 -2.15
N LEU A 217 43.10 -19.19 -2.06
CA LEU A 217 44.50 -19.08 -2.46
C LEU A 217 44.67 -18.93 -3.98
N GLN A 218 43.81 -19.54 -4.79
CA GLN A 218 43.81 -19.34 -6.26
C GLN A 218 43.38 -17.94 -6.69
N ARG A 219 42.63 -17.23 -5.84
CA ARG A 219 42.12 -15.88 -6.12
C ARG A 219 43.05 -14.76 -5.65
N ALA A 220 44.10 -15.09 -4.89
CA ALA A 220 45.13 -14.17 -4.40
C ALA A 220 46.29 -14.05 -5.39
#